data_AF-A0A1F2PGD0-F1
#
_entry.id   AF-A0A1F2PGD0-F1
#
_cell.length_a   1.000
_cell.length_b   1.000
_cell.length_c   1.000
_cell.angle_alpha   90.00
_cell.angle_beta   90.00
_cell.angle_gamma   90.00
#
_symmetry.space_group_name_H-M   'P 1'
#
loop_
_entity.id
_entity.type
_entity.pdbx_description
1 polymer ?
#
loop_
_entity_poly.entity_id
_entity_poly.type
_entity_poly.pdbx_seq_one_letter_code
_entity_poly.pdbx_strand_id
1 'polypeptide(L)'
;MLENGLLDVLIQKIVDEVVRRIKNQPKKAVVFFTGATIGFKDSMDSLLKLQKDGWQLKVVLSDDGMKVLDPVAIQKELNLDVIYHSGNIKSQKELYGSADMFVIATMSVNTAAKLAVGITDTVLLSLINHGFMAGTPVVAAVNACNPDDPQRASLGMGKSSPKYREMLNNNIETLRDFGMKLVCGKDLYATCVGGTPTETNDLIVTKTAAPAKSEAVVNQVSAHNTGECLIDKNVISRVDILKARGSNVIKIPSASILTGYAAEAAKEFGLQIIRV
;
A
#
# COMPACT_ATOMS: atom_id res chain seq x y z
N MET A 1 -59.61 24.65 3.04
CA MET A 1 -59.43 23.47 2.15
C MET A 1 -58.45 23.75 1.00
N LEU A 2 -58.50 24.90 0.31
CA LEU A 2 -57.57 25.24 -0.77
C LEU A 2 -56.12 25.52 -0.30
N GLU A 3 -55.92 26.03 0.92
CA GLU A 3 -54.57 26.33 1.46
C GLU A 3 -53.70 25.09 1.70
N ASN A 4 -54.29 23.97 2.13
CA ASN A 4 -53.52 22.74 2.39
C ASN A 4 -53.00 22.13 1.08
N GLY A 5 -53.78 22.14 0.01
CA GLY A 5 -53.35 21.60 -1.29
C GLY A 5 -52.23 22.40 -1.95
N LEU A 6 -52.17 23.72 -1.74
CA LEU A 6 -51.06 24.55 -2.23
C LEU A 6 -49.78 24.30 -1.43
N LEU A 7 -49.90 24.13 -0.11
CA LEU A 7 -48.78 23.82 0.77
C LEU A 7 -48.17 22.45 0.44
N ASP A 8 -49.00 21.44 0.19
CA ASP A 8 -48.56 20.09 -0.19
C ASP A 8 -47.81 20.09 -1.54
N VAL A 9 -48.29 20.86 -2.53
CA VAL A 9 -47.59 21.02 -3.82
C VAL A 9 -46.25 21.73 -3.65
N LEU A 10 -46.18 22.74 -2.77
CA LEU A 10 -44.94 23.46 -2.49
C LEU A 10 -43.94 22.55 -1.76
N ILE A 11 -44.39 21.77 -0.77
CA ILE A 11 -43.58 20.77 -0.06
C ILE A 11 -43.03 19.76 -1.07
N GLN A 12 -43.88 19.21 -1.96
CA GLN A 12 -43.44 18.23 -2.95
C GLN A 12 -42.37 18.81 -3.89
N LYS A 13 -42.55 20.05 -4.36
CA LYS A 13 -41.54 20.72 -5.20
C LYS A 13 -40.22 20.97 -4.47
N ILE A 14 -40.27 21.32 -3.18
CA ILE A 14 -39.05 21.48 -2.36
C ILE A 14 -38.37 20.14 -2.19
N VAL A 15 -39.11 19.07 -1.87
CA VAL A 15 -38.58 17.72 -1.73
C VAL A 15 -37.92 17.25 -3.03
N ASP A 16 -38.59 17.40 -4.17
CA ASP A 16 -38.07 17.01 -5.48
C ASP A 16 -36.78 17.78 -5.82
N GLU A 17 -36.75 19.08 -5.55
CA GLU A 17 -35.57 19.92 -5.78
C GLU A 17 -34.41 19.55 -4.84
N VAL A 18 -34.69 19.25 -3.56
CA VAL A 18 -33.68 18.78 -2.60
C VAL A 18 -33.13 17.41 -3.01
N VAL A 19 -33.99 16.45 -3.34
CA VAL A 19 -33.58 15.12 -3.82
C VAL A 19 -32.77 15.23 -5.10
N ARG A 20 -33.18 16.10 -6.04
CA ARG A 20 -32.44 16.36 -7.27
C ARG A 20 -31.05 16.93 -6.97
N ARG A 21 -30.94 17.89 -6.05
CA ARG A 21 -29.65 18.45 -5.62
C ARG A 21 -28.76 17.41 -4.95
N ILE A 22 -29.31 16.57 -4.07
CA ILE A 22 -28.56 15.49 -3.41
C ILE A 22 -28.06 14.47 -4.43
N LYS A 23 -28.92 14.02 -5.36
CA LYS A 23 -28.53 13.05 -6.41
C LYS A 23 -27.48 13.60 -7.37
N ASN A 24 -27.48 14.90 -7.61
CA ASN A 24 -26.56 15.56 -8.54
C ASN A 24 -25.32 16.14 -7.86
N GLN A 25 -25.14 15.95 -6.54
CA GLN A 25 -23.88 16.33 -5.91
C GLN A 25 -22.78 15.36 -6.34
N PRO A 26 -21.63 15.86 -6.81
CA PRO A 26 -20.51 15.01 -7.16
C PRO A 26 -20.02 14.29 -5.90
N LYS A 27 -19.92 12.97 -5.97
CA LYS A 27 -19.32 12.16 -4.90
C LYS A 27 -17.88 12.57 -4.68
N LYS A 28 -17.46 12.63 -3.41
CA LYS A 28 -16.13 13.04 -3.00
C LYS A 28 -15.35 11.85 -2.45
N ALA A 29 -14.21 11.57 -3.05
CA ALA A 29 -13.29 10.55 -2.56
C ALA A 29 -11.96 11.14 -2.12
N VAL A 30 -11.44 10.64 -1.00
CA VAL A 30 -10.02 10.81 -0.65
C VAL A 30 -9.28 9.58 -1.13
N VAL A 31 -8.34 9.78 -2.04
CA VAL A 31 -7.55 8.73 -2.68
C VAL A 31 -6.19 8.67 -2.02
N PHE A 32 -5.76 7.49 -1.62
CA PHE A 32 -4.49 7.24 -0.96
C PHE A 32 -3.57 6.42 -1.85
N PHE A 33 -2.35 6.91 -2.04
CA PHE A 33 -1.27 6.16 -2.66
C PHE A 33 -0.15 5.92 -1.64
N THR A 34 0.35 4.69 -1.62
CA THR A 34 1.49 4.30 -0.78
C THR A 34 2.72 4.06 -1.64
N GLY A 35 3.86 3.70 -1.03
CA GLY A 35 5.11 3.40 -1.73
C GLY A 35 5.10 2.07 -2.50
N ALA A 36 4.03 1.76 -3.23
CA ALA A 36 3.89 0.54 -4.02
C ALA A 36 3.44 0.83 -5.46
N THR A 37 4.02 0.08 -6.40
CA THR A 37 3.82 0.27 -7.85
C THR A 37 3.01 -0.85 -8.51
N ILE A 38 2.89 -2.01 -7.87
CA ILE A 38 2.09 -3.13 -8.36
C ILE A 38 0.61 -2.73 -8.38
N GLY A 39 -0.06 -2.92 -9.53
CA GLY A 39 -1.44 -2.48 -9.77
C GLY A 39 -1.65 -0.96 -9.93
N PHE A 40 -0.59 -0.15 -9.92
CA PHE A 40 -0.69 1.32 -10.01
C PHE A 40 -1.45 1.79 -11.27
N LYS A 41 -1.10 1.23 -12.44
CA LYS A 41 -1.71 1.61 -13.71
C LYS A 41 -3.21 1.31 -13.73
N ASP A 42 -3.59 0.11 -13.32
CA ASP A 42 -5.01 -0.29 -13.28
C ASP A 42 -5.81 0.59 -12.32
N SER A 43 -5.21 0.95 -11.18
CA SER A 43 -5.80 1.89 -10.24
C SER A 43 -5.96 3.29 -10.83
N MET A 44 -4.95 3.81 -11.54
CA MET A 44 -5.05 5.11 -12.23
C MET A 44 -6.15 5.11 -13.28
N ASP A 45 -6.27 4.05 -14.08
CA ASP A 45 -7.34 3.89 -15.07
C ASP A 45 -8.72 3.90 -14.41
N SER A 46 -8.87 3.26 -13.24
CA SER A 46 -10.10 3.30 -12.45
C SER A 46 -10.42 4.69 -11.89
N LEU A 47 -9.42 5.41 -11.39
CA LEU A 47 -9.60 6.77 -10.86
C LEU A 47 -10.00 7.77 -11.96
N LEU A 48 -9.41 7.64 -13.15
CA LEU A 48 -9.79 8.43 -14.32
C LEU A 48 -11.25 8.18 -14.73
N LYS A 49 -11.74 6.95 -14.62
CA LYS A 49 -13.16 6.63 -14.84
C LYS A 49 -14.06 7.29 -13.78
N LEU A 50 -13.66 7.28 -12.51
CA LEU A 50 -14.41 7.99 -11.45
C LEU A 50 -14.51 9.49 -11.73
N GLN A 51 -13.43 10.13 -12.17
CA GLN A 51 -13.47 11.56 -12.54
C GLN A 51 -14.36 11.83 -13.74
N LYS A 52 -14.33 10.96 -14.76
CA LYS A 52 -15.24 11.05 -15.92
C LYS A 52 -16.71 10.96 -15.51
N ASP A 53 -17.01 10.19 -14.46
CA ASP A 53 -18.34 10.09 -13.86
C ASP A 53 -18.65 11.24 -12.87
N GLY A 54 -17.81 12.27 -12.83
CA GLY A 54 -18.03 13.48 -12.05
C GLY A 54 -17.59 13.40 -10.59
N TRP A 55 -16.85 12.37 -10.18
CA TRP A 55 -16.31 12.31 -8.81
C TRP A 55 -15.24 13.38 -8.59
N GLN A 56 -15.28 13.99 -7.41
CA GLN A 56 -14.24 14.90 -6.94
C GLN A 56 -13.21 14.10 -6.13
N LEU A 57 -11.95 14.15 -6.55
CA LEU A 57 -10.86 13.41 -5.91
C LEU A 57 -9.92 14.36 -5.18
N LYS A 58 -9.61 14.06 -3.91
CA LYS A 58 -8.44 14.61 -3.21
C LYS A 58 -7.41 13.50 -3.08
N VAL A 59 -6.19 13.74 -3.52
CA VAL A 59 -5.15 12.70 -3.54
C VAL A 59 -4.11 12.93 -2.46
N VAL A 60 -3.87 11.91 -1.66
CA VAL A 60 -2.88 11.87 -0.57
C VAL A 60 -1.83 10.81 -0.88
N LEU A 61 -0.56 11.20 -0.90
CA LEU A 61 0.57 10.27 -1.02
C LEU A 61 1.26 10.09 0.34
N SER A 62 1.68 8.86 0.65
CA SER A 62 2.63 8.65 1.74
C SER A 62 4.00 9.22 1.39
N ASP A 63 4.86 9.42 2.38
CA ASP A 63 6.24 9.89 2.14
C ASP A 63 7.02 8.95 1.21
N ASP A 64 6.78 7.64 1.30
CA ASP A 64 7.38 6.68 0.36
C ASP A 64 6.69 6.69 -1.01
N GLY A 65 5.38 6.96 -1.05
CA GLY A 65 4.65 7.20 -2.30
C GLY A 65 5.24 8.39 -3.06
N MET A 66 5.56 9.49 -2.36
CA MET A 66 6.21 10.67 -2.93
C MET A 66 7.60 10.40 -3.53
N LYS A 67 8.30 9.35 -3.06
CA LYS A 67 9.65 8.99 -3.53
C LYS A 67 9.62 7.99 -4.69
N VAL A 68 8.69 7.05 -4.64
CA VAL A 68 8.66 5.89 -5.55
C VAL A 68 7.71 6.12 -6.72
N LEU A 69 6.63 6.88 -6.51
CA LEU A 69 5.71 7.27 -7.57
C LEU A 69 6.17 8.60 -8.17
N ASP A 70 5.59 8.98 -9.30
CA ASP A 70 5.76 10.30 -9.92
C ASP A 70 4.56 11.20 -9.55
N PRO A 71 4.68 12.06 -8.52
CA PRO A 71 3.56 12.87 -8.06
C PRO A 71 3.14 13.90 -9.11
N VAL A 72 4.08 14.37 -9.94
CA VAL A 72 3.81 15.35 -11.00
C VAL A 72 2.97 14.71 -12.11
N ALA A 73 3.29 13.48 -12.49
CA ALA A 73 2.49 12.71 -13.43
C ALA A 73 1.08 12.44 -12.86
N ILE A 74 0.96 11.98 -11.61
CA ILE A 74 -0.35 11.74 -10.96
C ILE A 74 -1.18 13.03 -10.93
N GLN A 75 -0.57 14.14 -10.53
CA GLN A 75 -1.23 15.44 -10.46
C GLN A 75 -1.76 15.88 -11.83
N LYS A 76 -0.95 15.72 -12.87
CA LYS A 76 -1.31 16.07 -14.24
C LYS A 76 -2.42 15.17 -14.80
N GLU A 77 -2.28 13.85 -14.66
CA GLU A 77 -3.23 12.88 -15.20
C GLU A 77 -4.61 13.01 -14.57
N LEU A 78 -4.66 13.22 -13.24
CA LEU A 78 -5.92 13.42 -12.51
C LEU A 78 -6.35 14.89 -12.48
N ASN A 79 -5.69 15.79 -13.22
CA ASN A 79 -6.00 17.22 -13.27
C ASN A 79 -6.25 17.85 -11.88
N LEU A 80 -5.30 17.67 -10.97
CA LEU A 80 -5.42 18.08 -9.56
C LEU A 80 -4.69 19.39 -9.30
N ASP A 81 -5.30 20.26 -8.49
CA ASP A 81 -4.67 21.50 -8.03
C ASP A 81 -3.48 21.21 -7.09
N VAL A 82 -3.60 20.16 -6.28
CA VAL A 82 -2.59 19.80 -5.28
C VAL A 82 -2.57 18.29 -5.01
N ILE A 83 -1.37 17.75 -4.81
CA ILE A 83 -1.14 16.47 -4.15
C ILE A 83 -0.87 16.72 -2.68
N TYR A 84 -1.65 16.08 -1.81
CA TYR A 84 -1.46 16.18 -0.36
C TYR A 84 -0.41 15.16 0.11
N HIS A 85 0.45 15.57 1.03
CA HIS A 85 1.42 14.71 1.70
C HIS A 85 1.78 15.30 3.07
N SER A 86 2.56 14.57 3.88
CA SER A 86 2.87 14.96 5.26
C SER A 86 3.38 16.41 5.42
N GLY A 87 4.16 16.91 4.45
CA GLY A 87 4.77 18.22 4.48
C GLY A 87 3.85 19.40 4.12
N ASN A 88 2.67 19.16 3.55
CA ASN A 88 1.74 20.23 3.15
C ASN A 88 0.33 20.12 3.75
N ILE A 89 0.00 19.01 4.41
CA ILE A 89 -1.28 18.83 5.10
C ILE A 89 -1.30 19.67 6.38
N LYS A 90 -2.08 20.75 6.36
CA LYS A 90 -2.29 21.62 7.53
C LYS A 90 -3.42 21.13 8.44
N SER A 91 -4.45 20.52 7.86
CA SER A 91 -5.62 20.02 8.57
C SER A 91 -6.08 18.70 7.97
N GLN A 92 -5.97 17.62 8.74
CA GLN A 92 -6.48 16.31 8.31
C GLN A 92 -8.02 16.34 8.12
N LYS A 93 -8.72 17.11 8.96
CA LYS A 93 -10.18 17.25 8.90
C LYS A 93 -10.68 17.83 7.59
N GLU A 94 -9.91 18.71 6.96
CA GLU A 94 -10.24 19.25 5.63
C GLU A 94 -10.20 18.20 4.52
N LEU A 95 -9.44 17.12 4.71
CA LEU A 95 -9.38 16.01 3.78
C LEU A 95 -10.56 15.06 3.99
N TYR A 96 -10.76 14.57 5.21
CA TYR A 96 -11.75 13.53 5.46
C TYR A 96 -13.17 14.05 5.75
N GLY A 97 -13.34 15.27 6.24
CA GLY A 97 -14.62 15.74 6.80
C GLY A 97 -15.79 15.88 5.82
N SER A 98 -15.52 15.81 4.51
CA SER A 98 -16.54 15.85 3.45
C SER A 98 -16.41 14.69 2.47
N ALA A 99 -15.63 13.66 2.83
CA ALA A 99 -15.42 12.50 1.98
C ALA A 99 -16.58 11.52 2.11
N ASP A 100 -17.18 11.14 0.98
CA ASP A 100 -18.18 10.08 0.92
C ASP A 100 -17.52 8.70 0.93
N MET A 101 -16.24 8.62 0.53
CA MET A 101 -15.50 7.38 0.39
C MET A 101 -13.99 7.59 0.48
N PHE A 102 -13.29 6.60 1.01
CA PHE A 102 -11.84 6.48 0.91
C PHE A 102 -11.46 5.41 -0.12
N VAL A 103 -10.50 5.74 -0.98
CA VAL A 103 -9.99 4.85 -2.02
C VAL A 103 -8.49 4.68 -1.82
N ILE A 104 -8.02 3.50 -1.42
CA ILE A 104 -6.58 3.21 -1.35
C ILE A 104 -6.16 2.63 -2.71
N ALA A 105 -5.67 3.50 -3.60
CA ALA A 105 -5.33 3.17 -4.97
C ALA A 105 -4.08 2.28 -5.08
N THR A 106 -3.13 2.42 -4.17
CA THR A 106 -2.04 1.45 -3.99
C THR A 106 -1.81 1.19 -2.51
N MET A 107 -1.92 -0.07 -2.07
CA MET A 107 -1.70 -0.47 -0.69
C MET A 107 -0.45 -1.34 -0.56
N SER A 108 0.62 -0.78 -0.01
CA SER A 108 1.85 -1.53 0.26
C SER A 108 1.63 -2.61 1.32
N VAL A 109 2.47 -3.64 1.31
CA VAL A 109 2.52 -4.66 2.38
C VAL A 109 2.68 -4.02 3.76
N ASN A 110 3.53 -2.99 3.88
CA ASN A 110 3.76 -2.26 5.12
C ASN A 110 2.49 -1.54 5.59
N THR A 111 1.79 -0.87 4.68
CA THR A 111 0.51 -0.19 5.00
C THR A 111 -0.55 -1.20 5.45
N ALA A 112 -0.70 -2.31 4.73
CA ALA A 112 -1.67 -3.34 5.08
C ALA A 112 -1.39 -3.92 6.47
N ALA A 113 -0.13 -4.26 6.76
CA ALA A 113 0.28 -4.78 8.06
C ALA A 113 0.01 -3.78 9.19
N LYS A 114 0.37 -2.50 9.00
CA LYS A 114 0.16 -1.46 10.02
C LYS A 114 -1.32 -1.21 10.29
N LEU A 115 -2.14 -1.12 9.25
CA LEU A 115 -3.59 -0.95 9.41
C LEU A 115 -4.23 -2.15 10.10
N ALA A 116 -3.81 -3.39 9.78
CA ALA A 116 -4.36 -4.61 10.37
C ALA A 116 -4.17 -4.67 11.90
N VAL A 117 -3.16 -4.00 12.45
CA VAL A 117 -2.89 -3.93 13.89
C VAL A 117 -3.12 -2.55 14.50
N GLY A 118 -3.72 -1.61 13.74
CA GLY A 118 -4.06 -0.27 14.25
C GLY A 118 -2.89 0.70 14.44
N ILE A 119 -1.74 0.47 13.78
CA ILE A 119 -0.61 1.41 13.81
C ILE A 119 -0.90 2.62 12.90
N THR A 120 -0.80 3.82 13.48
CA THR A 120 -1.06 5.10 12.80
C THR A 120 0.14 6.06 12.89
N ASP A 121 1.35 5.55 12.65
CA ASP A 121 2.62 6.27 12.82
C ASP A 121 2.99 7.20 11.65
N THR A 122 2.10 7.36 10.67
CA THR A 122 2.24 8.32 9.56
C THR A 122 0.95 9.11 9.37
N VAL A 123 1.04 10.31 8.78
CA VAL A 123 -0.13 11.14 8.47
C VAL A 123 -1.14 10.39 7.59
N LEU A 124 -0.67 9.62 6.60
CA LEU A 124 -1.53 8.81 5.73
C LEU A 124 -2.30 7.73 6.52
N LEU A 125 -1.61 7.01 7.42
CA LEU A 125 -2.26 5.98 8.24
C LEU A 125 -3.25 6.59 9.24
N SER A 126 -2.89 7.74 9.84
CA SER A 126 -3.80 8.48 10.72
C SER A 126 -5.07 8.92 10.00
N LEU A 127 -4.96 9.39 8.75
CA LEU A 127 -6.11 9.75 7.92
C LEU A 127 -7.02 8.55 7.64
N ILE A 128 -6.46 7.42 7.20
CA ILE A 128 -7.23 6.21 6.92
C ILE A 128 -7.93 5.70 8.19
N ASN A 129 -7.22 5.69 9.32
CA ASN A 129 -7.77 5.28 10.60
C ASN A 129 -8.92 6.18 11.08
N HIS A 130 -8.86 7.50 10.82
CA HIS A 130 -9.99 8.38 11.05
C HIS A 130 -11.21 7.99 10.21
N GLY A 131 -11.02 7.56 8.96
CA GLY A 131 -12.09 7.03 8.12
C GLY A 131 -12.74 5.79 8.71
N PHE A 132 -11.94 4.85 9.23
CA PHE A 132 -12.47 3.67 9.93
C PHE A 132 -13.33 4.07 11.13
N MET A 133 -12.81 4.94 11.99
CA MET A 133 -13.53 5.41 13.19
C MET A 133 -14.79 6.21 12.86
N ALA A 134 -14.80 6.92 11.72
CA ALA A 134 -15.94 7.68 11.23
C ALA A 134 -16.98 6.82 10.46
N GLY A 135 -16.70 5.54 10.22
CA GLY A 135 -17.54 4.67 9.39
C GLY A 135 -17.55 5.05 7.91
N THR A 136 -16.53 5.79 7.44
CA THR A 136 -16.39 6.13 6.02
C THR A 136 -16.12 4.86 5.21
N PRO A 137 -16.89 4.56 4.15
CA PRO A 137 -16.63 3.41 3.30
C PRO A 137 -15.22 3.43 2.71
N VAL A 138 -14.51 2.31 2.79
CA VAL A 138 -13.13 2.18 2.27
C VAL A 138 -13.06 1.09 1.20
N VAL A 139 -12.55 1.46 0.04
CA VAL A 139 -12.23 0.54 -1.07
C VAL A 139 -10.71 0.57 -1.28
N ALA A 140 -10.06 -0.58 -1.42
CA ALA A 140 -8.60 -0.63 -1.55
C ALA A 140 -8.15 -1.64 -2.60
N ALA A 141 -7.15 -1.25 -3.39
CA ALA A 141 -6.47 -2.13 -4.32
C ALA A 141 -5.52 -3.08 -3.58
N VAL A 142 -5.73 -4.39 -3.76
CA VAL A 142 -5.01 -5.45 -3.04
C VAL A 142 -3.73 -5.89 -3.75
N ASN A 143 -3.54 -5.56 -5.03
CA ASN A 143 -2.45 -6.07 -5.88
C ASN A 143 -1.07 -5.97 -5.19
N ALA A 144 -0.78 -4.80 -4.63
CA ALA A 144 0.50 -4.52 -4.03
C ALA A 144 0.74 -5.19 -2.67
N CYS A 145 -0.30 -5.48 -1.88
CA CYS A 145 -0.14 -6.17 -0.60
C CYS A 145 -0.33 -7.70 -0.72
N ASN A 146 -0.96 -8.17 -1.80
CA ASN A 146 -1.18 -9.59 -2.06
C ASN A 146 0.16 -10.31 -2.34
N PRO A 147 0.56 -11.29 -1.51
CA PRO A 147 1.76 -12.10 -1.75
C PRO A 147 1.63 -13.04 -2.96
N ASP A 148 0.41 -13.33 -3.41
CA ASP A 148 0.06 -14.19 -4.54
C ASP A 148 -0.15 -13.41 -5.86
N ASP A 149 0.02 -12.07 -5.87
CA ASP A 149 -0.13 -11.28 -7.10
C ASP A 149 0.89 -11.72 -8.18
N PRO A 150 0.46 -12.00 -9.42
CA PRO A 150 1.36 -12.46 -10.49
C PRO A 150 2.51 -11.49 -10.80
N GLN A 151 2.28 -10.19 -10.70
CA GLN A 151 3.30 -9.17 -10.92
C GLN A 151 4.37 -9.23 -9.82
N ARG A 152 4.01 -9.64 -8.60
CA ARG A 152 4.99 -9.83 -7.52
C ARG A 152 5.94 -10.98 -7.83
N ALA A 153 5.42 -12.08 -8.37
CA ALA A 153 6.24 -13.23 -8.76
C ALA A 153 7.20 -12.88 -9.92
N SER A 154 6.73 -12.13 -10.92
CA SER A 154 7.57 -11.71 -12.06
C SER A 154 8.71 -10.77 -11.67
N LEU A 155 8.55 -10.02 -10.58
CA LEU A 155 9.60 -9.19 -9.97
C LEU A 155 10.58 -9.99 -9.08
N GLY A 156 10.52 -11.32 -9.10
CA GLY A 156 11.41 -12.19 -8.31
C GLY A 156 11.05 -12.31 -6.83
N MET A 157 9.91 -11.76 -6.40
CA MET A 157 9.45 -11.76 -5.01
C MET A 157 8.49 -12.92 -4.69
N GLY A 158 8.44 -13.97 -5.53
CA GLY A 158 7.55 -15.12 -5.35
C GLY A 158 8.08 -16.21 -4.40
N LYS A 159 9.29 -16.07 -3.84
CA LYS A 159 9.99 -17.13 -3.08
C LYS A 159 9.82 -17.05 -1.56
N SER A 160 8.91 -16.21 -1.07
CA SER A 160 8.67 -16.06 0.37
C SER A 160 8.23 -17.39 1.02
N SER A 161 8.64 -17.61 2.27
CA SER A 161 8.24 -18.83 3.00
C SER A 161 6.72 -18.92 3.19
N PRO A 162 6.14 -20.13 3.25
CA PRO A 162 4.69 -20.29 3.42
C PRO A 162 4.11 -19.53 4.62
N LYS A 163 4.78 -19.58 5.79
CA LYS A 163 4.33 -18.86 6.99
C LYS A 163 4.36 -17.33 6.85
N TYR A 164 5.32 -16.78 6.10
CA TYR A 164 5.35 -15.35 5.86
C TYR A 164 4.18 -14.93 4.96
N ARG A 165 3.90 -15.72 3.92
CA ARG A 165 2.75 -15.49 3.02
C ARG A 165 1.42 -15.57 3.77
N GLU A 166 1.28 -16.56 4.65
CA GLU A 166 0.13 -16.71 5.54
C GLU A 166 -0.08 -15.46 6.39
N MET A 167 0.96 -14.93 7.03
CA MET A 167 0.87 -13.68 7.80
C MET A 167 0.44 -12.48 6.93
N LEU A 168 0.94 -12.38 5.69
CA LEU A 168 0.52 -11.31 4.76
C LEU A 168 -0.96 -11.45 4.37
N ASN A 169 -1.42 -12.66 4.08
CA ASN A 169 -2.82 -12.93 3.78
C ASN A 169 -3.72 -12.67 4.99
N ASN A 170 -3.29 -13.04 6.21
CA ASN A 170 -4.03 -12.74 7.44
C ASN A 170 -4.20 -11.24 7.67
N ASN A 171 -3.21 -10.41 7.33
CA ASN A 171 -3.39 -8.95 7.39
C ASN A 171 -4.48 -8.48 6.42
N ILE A 172 -4.53 -9.03 5.21
CA ILE A 172 -5.56 -8.72 4.21
C ILE A 172 -6.95 -9.14 4.72
N GLU A 173 -7.07 -10.34 5.30
CA GLU A 173 -8.33 -10.82 5.89
C GLU A 173 -8.80 -9.91 7.04
N THR A 174 -7.92 -9.55 7.97
CA THR A 174 -8.26 -8.62 9.07
C THR A 174 -8.78 -7.29 8.55
N LEU A 175 -8.20 -6.75 7.47
CA LEU A 175 -8.69 -5.51 6.85
C LEU A 175 -10.08 -5.67 6.21
N ARG A 176 -10.37 -6.85 5.65
CA ARG A 176 -11.71 -7.19 5.15
C ARG A 176 -12.71 -7.27 6.31
N ASP A 177 -12.31 -7.85 7.44
CA ASP A 177 -13.14 -7.94 8.66
C ASP A 177 -13.43 -6.55 9.28
N PHE A 178 -12.52 -5.59 9.11
CA PHE A 178 -12.77 -4.18 9.45
C PHE A 178 -13.75 -3.48 8.49
N GLY A 179 -14.24 -4.18 7.46
CA GLY A 179 -15.25 -3.69 6.52
C GLY A 179 -14.66 -3.06 5.25
N MET A 180 -13.35 -3.19 5.00
CA MET A 180 -12.77 -2.71 3.75
C MET A 180 -13.19 -3.59 2.57
N LYS A 181 -13.54 -2.95 1.45
CA LYS A 181 -13.71 -3.64 0.16
C LYS A 181 -12.36 -3.76 -0.54
N LEU A 182 -11.73 -4.93 -0.41
CA LEU A 182 -10.44 -5.22 -1.04
C LEU A 182 -10.65 -5.85 -2.42
N VAL A 183 -10.12 -5.21 -3.46
CA VAL A 183 -10.34 -5.58 -4.87
C VAL A 183 -9.06 -5.41 -5.70
N CYS A 184 -9.03 -5.91 -6.93
CA CYS A 184 -7.96 -5.58 -7.88
C CYS A 184 -8.06 -4.10 -8.30
N GLY A 185 -6.95 -3.45 -8.65
CA GLY A 185 -6.91 -2.04 -9.09
C GLY A 185 -7.88 -1.74 -10.25
N LYS A 186 -8.04 -2.70 -11.17
CA LYS A 186 -8.96 -2.62 -12.31
C LYS A 186 -10.44 -2.57 -11.91
N ASP A 187 -10.76 -3.05 -10.71
CA ASP A 187 -12.11 -3.16 -10.16
C ASP A 187 -12.46 -2.03 -9.19
N LEU A 188 -11.53 -1.11 -8.90
CA LEU A 188 -11.77 0.04 -8.03
C LEU A 188 -12.96 0.86 -8.53
N TYR A 189 -13.01 1.17 -9.83
CA TYR A 189 -14.11 1.95 -10.41
C TYR A 189 -15.47 1.29 -10.15
N ALA A 190 -15.64 0.03 -10.59
CA ALA A 190 -16.90 -0.70 -10.46
C ALA A 190 -17.34 -0.79 -9.00
N THR A 191 -16.40 -1.07 -8.10
CA THR A 191 -16.67 -1.20 -6.66
C THR A 191 -17.09 0.13 -6.02
N CYS A 192 -16.46 1.25 -6.41
CA CYS A 192 -16.77 2.57 -5.89
C CYS A 192 -18.16 3.07 -6.33
N VAL A 193 -18.57 2.77 -7.57
CA VAL A 193 -19.90 3.16 -8.09
C VAL A 193 -21.02 2.21 -7.64
N GLY A 194 -20.70 1.13 -6.93
CA GLY A 194 -21.67 0.15 -6.42
C GLY A 194 -21.99 -0.98 -7.41
N GLY A 195 -21.21 -1.13 -8.48
CA GLY A 195 -21.25 -2.30 -9.36
C GLY A 195 -20.59 -3.53 -8.73
N THR A 196 -20.85 -4.69 -9.32
CA THR A 196 -20.13 -5.93 -9.00
C THR A 196 -18.71 -5.88 -9.56
N PRO A 197 -17.67 -6.24 -8.79
CA PRO A 197 -16.31 -6.40 -9.30
C PRO A 197 -16.27 -7.34 -10.51
N THR A 198 -15.35 -7.10 -11.45
CA THR A 198 -15.25 -7.88 -12.70
C THR A 198 -14.75 -9.30 -12.45
N GLU A 199 -14.09 -9.53 -11.31
CA GLU A 199 -13.76 -10.86 -10.80
C GLU A 199 -14.57 -11.10 -9.52
N THR A 200 -15.41 -12.15 -9.53
CA THR A 200 -15.91 -12.73 -8.29
C THR A 200 -14.71 -13.06 -7.42
N ASN A 201 -14.77 -12.77 -6.13
CA ASN A 201 -13.83 -13.30 -5.14
C ASN A 201 -14.03 -14.84 -5.01
N ASP A 202 -13.93 -15.57 -6.12
CA ASP A 202 -13.63 -16.99 -6.10
C ASP A 202 -12.12 -17.09 -5.85
N LEU A 203 -11.74 -16.88 -4.60
CA LEU A 203 -10.48 -17.41 -4.12
C LEU A 203 -10.52 -18.90 -4.44
N ILE A 204 -9.63 -19.30 -5.34
CA ILE A 204 -9.31 -20.68 -5.65
C ILE A 204 -8.86 -21.32 -4.33
N VAL A 205 -9.81 -21.85 -3.57
CA VAL A 205 -9.55 -22.86 -2.54
C VAL A 205 -9.41 -24.18 -3.28
N THR A 206 -8.40 -24.29 -4.16
CA THR A 206 -7.83 -25.61 -4.39
C THR A 206 -7.01 -25.91 -3.15
N LYS A 207 -7.61 -26.71 -2.26
CA LYS A 207 -6.87 -27.51 -1.29
C LYS A 207 -5.82 -28.32 -2.05
N THR A 208 -4.64 -27.76 -2.25
CA THR A 208 -3.50 -28.55 -2.73
C THR A 208 -3.10 -29.42 -1.55
N ALA A 209 -3.57 -30.66 -1.59
CA ALA A 209 -3.16 -31.72 -0.69
C ALA A 209 -1.63 -31.77 -0.65
N ALA A 210 -1.08 -31.86 0.57
CA ALA A 210 0.34 -32.03 0.79
C ALA A 210 0.85 -33.29 0.07
N PRO A 211 1.95 -33.22 -0.70
CA PRO A 211 2.73 -34.40 -1.00
C PRO A 211 3.69 -34.66 0.17
N ALA A 212 3.76 -35.94 0.51
CA ALA A 212 4.61 -36.51 1.53
C ALA A 212 6.10 -36.32 1.25
N LYS A 213 6.86 -36.47 2.33
CA LYS A 213 8.33 -36.48 2.45
C LYS A 213 9.05 -37.13 1.26
N SER A 214 10.11 -36.47 0.80
CA SER A 214 11.36 -37.13 0.42
C SER A 214 12.51 -36.15 0.63
N GLU A 215 13.45 -36.53 1.50
CA GLU A 215 14.76 -35.91 1.60
C GLU A 215 15.54 -36.16 0.31
N ALA A 216 16.28 -35.14 -0.15
CA ALA A 216 17.44 -35.32 -1.02
C ALA A 216 18.41 -34.16 -0.84
N VAL A 217 19.66 -34.54 -0.73
CA VAL A 217 20.85 -33.82 -0.28
C VAL A 217 21.60 -33.25 -1.49
N VAL A 218 21.98 -31.96 -1.41
CA VAL A 218 23.25 -31.34 -1.88
C VAL A 218 23.51 -31.21 -3.41
N ASN A 219 23.75 -29.98 -3.92
CA ASN A 219 25.12 -29.42 -4.06
C ASN A 219 25.20 -27.98 -4.60
N GLN A 220 26.31 -27.33 -4.22
CA GLN A 220 26.77 -25.95 -4.48
C GLN A 220 27.34 -25.75 -5.89
N VAL A 221 27.43 -24.49 -6.36
CA VAL A 221 28.62 -23.99 -7.10
C VAL A 221 28.88 -22.51 -6.78
N SER A 222 30.17 -22.22 -6.56
CA SER A 222 30.83 -21.01 -6.06
C SER A 222 31.25 -20.00 -7.15
N ALA A 223 31.56 -18.76 -6.77
CA ALA A 223 32.55 -17.92 -7.45
C ALA A 223 33.42 -17.18 -6.41
N HIS A 224 34.72 -17.44 -6.45
CA HIS A 224 35.76 -16.88 -5.57
C HIS A 224 36.19 -15.48 -6.02
N ASN A 225 36.37 -14.55 -5.07
CA ASN A 225 37.24 -13.38 -5.23
C ASN A 225 38.02 -13.11 -3.93
N THR A 226 39.34 -13.22 -3.98
CA THR A 226 40.29 -13.12 -2.84
C THR A 226 40.62 -11.66 -2.47
N GLY A 227 39.61 -10.82 -2.27
CA GLY A 227 39.82 -9.42 -1.84
C GLY A 227 39.84 -9.28 -0.31
N GLU A 228 40.81 -8.57 0.25
CA GLU A 228 40.75 -8.04 1.62
C GLU A 228 40.34 -6.56 1.58
N CYS A 229 39.49 -6.11 2.51
CA CYS A 229 39.04 -4.71 2.62
C CYS A 229 39.30 -4.18 4.03
N LEU A 230 39.99 -3.05 4.15
CA LEU A 230 40.18 -2.36 5.43
C LEU A 230 39.10 -1.29 5.62
N ILE A 231 38.40 -1.32 6.75
CA ILE A 231 37.44 -0.29 7.15
C ILE A 231 37.94 0.38 8.42
N ASP A 232 38.58 1.53 8.26
CA ASP A 232 39.11 2.32 9.36
C ASP A 232 38.06 3.30 9.90
N LYS A 233 37.21 2.81 10.81
CA LYS A 233 36.16 3.59 11.48
C LYS A 233 35.94 3.13 12.92
N ASN A 234 35.55 4.06 13.77
CA ASN A 234 35.17 3.78 15.16
C ASN A 234 33.83 3.02 15.27
N VAL A 235 32.90 3.19 14.32
CA VAL A 235 31.62 2.47 14.28
C VAL A 235 31.41 1.90 12.88
N ILE A 236 31.20 0.57 12.82
CA ILE A 236 31.01 -0.19 11.60
C ILE A 236 29.53 -0.53 11.45
N SER A 237 28.90 0.04 10.42
CA SER A 237 27.48 -0.09 10.12
C SER A 237 27.23 -1.08 8.98
N ARG A 238 25.97 -1.50 8.80
CA ARG A 238 25.55 -2.37 7.68
C ARG A 238 25.94 -1.80 6.32
N VAL A 239 25.92 -0.47 6.15
CA VAL A 239 26.30 0.20 4.90
C VAL A 239 27.77 -0.02 4.57
N ASP A 240 28.63 -0.07 5.58
CA ASP A 240 30.06 -0.29 5.39
C ASP A 240 30.34 -1.72 4.91
N ILE A 241 29.59 -2.70 5.43
CA ILE A 241 29.65 -4.11 5.00
C ILE A 241 29.13 -4.30 3.57
N LEU A 242 28.06 -3.56 3.19
CA LEU A 242 27.51 -3.60 1.82
C LEU A 242 28.54 -3.14 0.77
N LYS A 243 29.35 -2.14 1.11
CA LYS A 243 30.42 -1.62 0.23
C LYS A 243 31.59 -2.60 0.09
N ALA A 244 31.77 -3.50 1.05
CA ALA A 244 32.82 -4.51 1.07
C ALA A 244 32.39 -5.89 0.50
N ARG A 245 31.21 -5.98 -0.14
CA ARG A 245 30.65 -7.23 -0.73
C ARG A 245 31.55 -7.95 -1.75
N GLY A 246 32.56 -7.27 -2.30
CA GLY A 246 33.53 -7.86 -3.23
C GLY A 246 34.76 -8.49 -2.57
N SER A 247 34.86 -8.45 -1.24
CA SER A 247 35.98 -9.01 -0.46
C SER A 247 35.56 -10.30 0.22
N ASN A 248 36.51 -11.12 0.67
CA ASN A 248 36.27 -12.26 1.56
C ASN A 248 36.54 -11.90 3.02
N VAL A 249 37.44 -10.93 3.25
CA VAL A 249 37.90 -10.53 4.58
C VAL A 249 37.78 -9.03 4.76
N ILE A 250 37.18 -8.61 5.87
CA ILE A 250 37.10 -7.22 6.31
C ILE A 250 37.99 -7.04 7.53
N LYS A 251 39.02 -6.20 7.42
CA LYS A 251 39.87 -5.79 8.54
C LYS A 251 39.29 -4.53 9.18
N ILE A 252 39.10 -4.52 10.50
CA ILE A 252 38.59 -3.37 11.26
C ILE A 252 39.53 -3.09 12.45
N PRO A 253 39.70 -1.83 12.90
CA PRO A 253 40.49 -1.53 14.09
C PRO A 253 39.98 -2.26 15.33
N SER A 254 40.87 -2.71 16.20
CA SER A 254 40.53 -3.44 17.42
C SER A 254 39.57 -2.69 18.35
N ALA A 255 39.64 -1.35 18.36
CA ALA A 255 38.75 -0.48 19.14
C ALA A 255 37.40 -0.17 18.47
N SER A 256 37.16 -0.64 17.25
CA SER A 256 35.93 -0.33 16.51
C SER A 256 34.70 -1.06 17.07
N ILE A 257 33.56 -0.37 17.09
CA ILE A 257 32.26 -0.92 17.46
C ILE A 257 31.61 -1.50 16.20
N LEU A 258 31.45 -2.83 16.17
CA LEU A 258 30.70 -3.51 15.14
C LEU A 258 29.22 -3.54 15.55
N THR A 259 28.36 -2.86 14.79
CA THR A 259 26.91 -2.88 15.05
C THR A 259 26.32 -4.27 14.79
N GLY A 260 25.23 -4.63 15.49
CA GLY A 260 24.54 -5.92 15.29
C GLY A 260 24.13 -6.15 13.83
N TYR A 261 23.58 -5.12 13.18
CA TYR A 261 23.23 -5.15 11.76
C TYR A 261 24.42 -5.33 10.81
N ALA A 262 25.62 -4.87 11.19
CA ALA A 262 26.84 -5.10 10.42
C ALA A 262 27.34 -6.54 10.57
N ALA A 263 27.29 -7.10 11.79
CA ALA A 263 27.64 -8.50 12.04
C ALA A 263 26.72 -9.48 11.29
N GLU A 264 25.40 -9.20 11.28
CA GLU A 264 24.43 -9.97 10.52
C GLU A 264 24.68 -9.89 9.00
N ALA A 265 24.97 -8.69 8.49
CA ALA A 265 25.28 -8.51 7.07
C ALA A 265 26.57 -9.23 6.65
N ALA A 266 27.59 -9.25 7.51
CA ALA A 266 28.83 -9.99 7.22
C ALA A 266 28.56 -11.50 7.16
N LYS A 267 27.72 -12.03 8.06
CA LYS A 267 27.28 -13.44 8.01
C LYS A 267 26.43 -13.75 6.79
N GLU A 268 25.52 -12.84 6.42
CA GLU A 268 24.66 -12.94 5.23
C GLU A 268 25.50 -13.02 3.94
N PHE A 269 26.59 -12.26 3.86
CA PHE A 269 27.46 -12.20 2.67
C PHE A 269 28.68 -13.14 2.74
N GLY A 270 28.82 -13.97 3.78
CA GLY A 270 29.95 -14.89 3.92
C GLY A 270 31.30 -14.20 4.15
N LEU A 271 31.30 -13.00 4.74
CA LEU A 271 32.48 -12.17 4.96
C LEU A 271 33.08 -12.47 6.33
N GLN A 272 34.40 -12.65 6.38
CA GLN A 272 35.14 -12.81 7.63
C GLN A 272 35.58 -11.45 8.16
N ILE A 273 35.27 -11.13 9.41
CA ILE A 273 35.73 -9.91 10.07
C ILE A 273 36.97 -10.23 10.92
N ILE A 274 38.06 -9.50 10.71
CA ILE A 274 39.29 -9.58 11.50
C ILE A 274 39.51 -8.24 12.19
N ARG A 275 39.69 -8.26 13.51
CA ARG A 275 40.13 -7.10 14.26
C ARG A 275 41.65 -7.01 14.20
N VAL A 276 42.18 -5.89 13.72
CA VAL A 276 43.61 -5.58 13.59
C VAL A 276 44.04 -4.42 14.47
#